data_AF-X1FTF4-F1
#
_entry.id   AF-X1FTF4-F1
#
_cell.length_a   1.000
_cell.length_b   1.000
_cell.length_c   1.000
_cell.angle_alpha   90.00
_cell.angle_beta   90.00
_cell.angle_gamma   90.00
#
_symmetry.space_group_name_H-M   'P 1'
#
loop_
_entity.id
_entity.type
_entity.pdbx_description
1 polymer ?
#
loop_
_entity_poly.entity_id
_entity_poly.type
_entity_poly.pdbx_seq_one_letter_code
_entity_poly.pdbx_strand_id
1 'polypeptide(L)'
;MSVEELLKAGIEMVATAKPQTEAEEIIDFSKPREIIKRTIEEILAEEEYIIIATPASVAGAALKSIIKVGEEKGKKFKTQMEYKFMLGKKSQTLAALIETGGKKWGLEIPSCKNFDRSAGVAGYYAAKRLKDAIDQKAIDSAILIVPTGSGGAKFDMILQNNSEIHKVELNNVLGENLIANALKSPTKEGWNIAKIIFTDIGEYVPPQVEEPSEEL
;
A
#
# COMPACT_ATOMS: atom_id res chain seq x y z
N MET A 1 41.69 9.35 16.66
CA MET A 1 41.43 10.80 16.64
C MET A 1 41.18 11.24 18.06
N SER A 2 42.02 12.13 18.58
CA SER A 2 41.88 12.65 19.95
C SER A 2 40.95 13.87 19.97
N VAL A 3 40.39 14.18 21.14
CA VAL A 3 39.47 15.30 21.36
C VAL A 3 40.11 16.66 20.96
N GLU A 4 41.44 16.74 20.99
CA GLU A 4 42.20 17.94 20.59
C GLU A 4 42.26 18.17 19.08
N GLU A 5 42.11 17.13 18.26
CA GLU A 5 42.05 17.27 16.79
C GLU A 5 40.72 17.89 16.32
N LEU A 6 39.63 17.64 17.07
CA LEU A 6 38.31 18.21 16.78
C LEU A 6 38.22 19.71 17.09
N LEU A 7 39.03 20.23 18.03
CA LEU A 7 39.03 21.64 18.43
C LEU A 7 39.79 22.56 17.46
N LYS A 8 40.71 22.01 16.64
CA LYS A 8 41.45 22.77 15.61
C LYS A 8 40.71 22.91 14.29
N ALA A 9 39.73 22.05 14.01
CA ALA A 9 38.82 22.22 12.90
C ALA A 9 37.78 23.26 13.32
N GLY A 10 38.05 24.54 13.05
CA GLY A 10 37.12 25.65 13.28
C GLY A 10 35.85 25.50 12.45
N ILE A 11 34.98 24.59 12.88
CA ILE A 11 33.62 24.45 12.38
C ILE A 11 32.79 25.37 13.24
N GLU A 12 32.46 26.55 12.71
CA GLU A 12 31.37 27.34 13.24
C GLU A 12 30.12 26.46 13.31
N MET A 13 29.72 26.07 14.51
CA MET A 13 28.38 25.56 14.74
C MET A 13 27.41 26.74 14.62
N VAL A 14 27.02 27.05 13.38
CA VAL A 14 25.88 27.91 13.14
C VAL A 14 24.65 27.13 13.60
N ALA A 15 24.10 27.54 14.74
CA ALA A 15 22.80 27.08 15.20
C ALA A 15 21.75 27.51 14.16
N THR A 16 21.38 26.60 13.27
CA THR A 16 20.20 26.80 12.43
C THR A 16 18.98 26.72 13.34
N ALA A 17 18.25 27.82 13.43
CA ALA A 17 16.99 27.87 14.16
C ALA A 17 16.09 26.72 13.68
N LYS A 18 15.45 26.03 14.63
CA LYS A 18 14.37 25.09 14.32
C LYS A 18 13.35 25.79 13.40
N PRO A 19 12.80 25.11 12.38
CA PRO A 19 11.65 25.64 11.66
C PRO A 19 10.58 26.00 12.69
N GLN A 20 9.98 27.18 12.52
CA GLN A 20 8.85 27.63 13.32
C GLN A 20 7.80 26.51 13.30
N THR A 21 7.49 25.96 14.48
CA THR A 21 6.22 25.25 14.67
C THR A 21 5.13 26.18 14.18
N GLU A 22 4.43 25.76 13.13
CA GLU A 22 3.19 26.37 12.66
C GLU A 22 2.31 26.63 13.89
N ALA A 23 1.75 27.83 13.96
CA ALA A 23 0.89 28.21 15.07
C ALA A 23 -0.25 27.20 15.15
N GLU A 24 -0.39 26.51 16.29
CA GLU A 24 -1.56 25.67 16.54
C GLU A 24 -2.80 26.54 16.39
N GLU A 25 -3.63 26.28 15.38
CA GLU A 25 -4.90 26.98 15.23
C GLU A 25 -5.84 26.59 16.38
N ILE A 26 -6.03 27.52 17.32
CA ILE A 26 -6.88 27.31 18.48
C ILE A 26 -8.34 27.39 18.03
N ILE A 27 -9.02 26.24 18.01
CA ILE A 27 -10.46 26.17 17.72
C ILE A 27 -11.23 26.88 18.85
N ASP A 28 -11.89 27.98 18.51
CA ASP A 28 -12.73 28.74 19.44
C ASP A 28 -14.14 28.11 19.55
N PHE A 29 -14.31 27.26 20.57
CA PHE A 29 -15.57 26.58 20.87
C PHE A 29 -16.69 27.51 21.38
N SER A 30 -16.43 28.81 21.56
CA SER A 30 -17.46 29.78 21.92
C SER A 30 -18.30 30.23 20.71
N LYS A 31 -17.85 29.93 19.48
CA LYS A 31 -18.55 30.32 18.25
C LYS A 31 -19.73 29.39 17.92
N PRO A 32 -20.72 29.86 17.14
CA PRO A 32 -21.80 29.03 16.61
C PRO A 32 -21.28 27.72 15.98
N ARG A 33 -21.98 26.60 16.21
CA ARG A 33 -21.59 25.26 15.76
C ARG A 33 -21.26 25.17 14.26
N GLU A 34 -21.93 25.96 13.43
CA GLU A 34 -21.69 26.01 11.98
C GLU A 34 -20.32 26.59 11.64
N ILE A 35 -19.86 27.60 12.39
CA ILE A 35 -18.53 28.20 12.22
C ILE A 35 -17.45 27.25 12.70
N ILE A 36 -17.67 26.56 13.81
CA ILE A 36 -16.75 25.53 14.30
C ILE A 36 -16.62 24.38 13.29
N LYS A 37 -17.75 23.92 12.71
CA LYS A 37 -17.72 22.90 11.65
C LYS A 37 -16.94 23.38 10.42
N ARG A 38 -17.20 24.60 9.96
CA ARG A 38 -16.49 25.15 8.79
C ARG A 38 -15.00 25.29 9.04
N THR A 39 -14.59 25.77 10.21
CA THR A 39 -13.17 25.87 10.58
C THR A 39 -12.51 24.49 10.71
N ILE A 40 -13.22 23.48 11.25
CA ILE A 40 -12.72 22.10 11.26
C ILE A 40 -12.60 21.54 9.83
N GLU A 41 -13.59 21.80 8.97
CA GLU A 41 -13.56 21.39 7.56
C GLU A 41 -12.46 22.10 6.76
N GLU A 42 -12.21 23.38 7.02
CA GLU A 42 -11.11 24.18 6.46
C GLU A 42 -9.76 23.63 6.94
N ILE A 43 -9.56 23.39 8.24
CA ILE A 43 -8.33 22.77 8.79
C ILE A 43 -8.09 21.38 8.17
N LEU A 44 -9.11 20.54 8.07
CA LEU A 44 -9.01 19.22 7.45
C LEU A 44 -8.76 19.28 5.94
N ALA A 45 -9.16 20.36 5.27
CA ALA A 45 -8.92 20.59 3.85
C ALA A 45 -7.54 21.20 3.58
N GLU A 46 -6.99 21.98 4.52
CA GLU A 46 -5.67 22.60 4.43
C GLU A 46 -4.52 21.67 4.86
N GLU A 47 -4.81 20.59 5.59
CA GLU A 47 -3.87 19.47 5.73
C GLU A 47 -3.72 18.77 4.36
N GLU A 48 -2.75 19.21 3.54
CA GLU A 48 -2.25 18.43 2.40
C GLU A 48 -1.74 17.07 2.92
N TYR A 49 -2.63 16.07 2.97
CA TYR A 49 -2.24 14.70 3.26
C TYR A 49 -1.31 14.24 2.14
N ILE A 50 0.01 14.28 2.38
CA ILE A 50 1.00 13.69 1.48
C ILE A 50 0.78 12.18 1.50
N ILE A 51 0.07 11.67 0.49
CA ILE A 51 -0.11 10.24 0.29
C ILE A 51 1.20 9.70 -0.28
N ILE A 52 1.86 8.81 0.45
CA ILE A 52 3.13 8.20 0.03
C ILE A 52 2.90 6.72 -0.25
N ALA A 53 3.19 6.28 -1.48
CA ALA A 53 3.18 4.87 -1.86
C ALA A 53 4.37 4.09 -1.27
N THR A 54 4.24 3.68 -0.02
CA THR A 54 5.14 2.72 0.64
C THR A 54 4.64 1.28 0.48
N PRO A 55 5.51 0.26 0.61
CA PRO A 55 5.09 -1.14 0.56
C PRO A 55 3.93 -1.48 1.52
N ALA A 56 3.99 -0.98 2.76
CA ALA A 56 2.95 -1.22 3.76
C ALA A 56 1.63 -0.52 3.41
N SER A 57 1.69 0.72 2.94
CA SER A 57 0.47 1.45 2.52
C SER A 57 -0.18 0.83 1.29
N VAL A 58 0.61 0.37 0.32
CA VAL A 58 0.11 -0.34 -0.88
C VAL A 58 -0.49 -1.68 -0.49
N ALA A 59 0.13 -2.43 0.43
CA ALA A 59 -0.43 -3.67 0.95
C ALA A 59 -1.81 -3.45 1.60
N GLY A 60 -1.89 -2.47 2.49
CA GLY A 60 -3.14 -2.11 3.16
C GLY A 60 -4.22 -1.65 2.18
N ALA A 61 -3.86 -0.82 1.20
CA ALA A 61 -4.79 -0.31 0.20
C ALA A 61 -5.28 -1.41 -0.77
N ALA A 62 -4.38 -2.30 -1.19
CA ALA A 62 -4.73 -3.46 -2.01
C ALA A 62 -5.68 -4.40 -1.24
N LEU A 63 -5.40 -4.72 0.02
CA LEU A 63 -6.28 -5.56 0.82
C LEU A 63 -7.65 -4.91 1.05
N LYS A 64 -7.70 -3.61 1.38
CA LYS A 64 -8.96 -2.86 1.51
C LYS A 64 -9.77 -2.88 0.21
N SER A 65 -9.11 -2.74 -0.94
CA SER A 65 -9.77 -2.83 -2.25
C SER A 65 -10.36 -4.23 -2.48
N ILE A 66 -9.61 -5.29 -2.17
CA ILE A 66 -10.11 -6.68 -2.23
C ILE A 66 -11.33 -6.87 -1.33
N ILE A 67 -11.27 -6.38 -0.09
CA ILE A 67 -12.37 -6.47 0.88
C ILE A 67 -13.62 -5.76 0.32
N LYS A 68 -13.46 -4.50 -0.09
CA LYS A 68 -14.55 -3.66 -0.61
C LYS A 68 -15.23 -4.30 -1.83
N VAL A 69 -14.45 -4.70 -2.83
CA VAL A 69 -14.98 -5.38 -4.03
C VAL A 69 -15.66 -6.70 -3.65
N GLY A 70 -15.04 -7.47 -2.75
CA GLY A 70 -15.60 -8.73 -2.26
C GLY A 70 -16.96 -8.53 -1.60
N GLU A 71 -17.09 -7.54 -0.71
CA GLU A 71 -18.32 -7.18 -0.02
C GLU A 71 -19.41 -6.71 -1.01
N GLU A 72 -19.07 -5.79 -1.91
CA GLU A 72 -19.98 -5.27 -2.94
C GLU A 72 -20.52 -6.37 -3.87
N LYS A 73 -19.73 -7.41 -4.11
CA LYS A 73 -20.09 -8.55 -4.95
C LYS A 73 -20.60 -9.75 -4.16
N GLY A 74 -20.86 -9.60 -2.87
CA GLY A 74 -21.41 -10.65 -2.01
C GLY A 74 -20.51 -11.88 -1.86
N LYS A 75 -19.19 -11.71 -1.98
CA LYS A 75 -18.21 -12.78 -1.84
C LYS A 75 -18.02 -13.13 -0.37
N LYS A 76 -17.84 -14.43 -0.09
CA LYS A 76 -17.48 -14.92 1.25
C LYS A 76 -15.97 -15.10 1.32
N PHE A 77 -15.33 -14.35 2.22
CA PHE A 77 -13.88 -14.42 2.38
C PHE A 77 -13.47 -14.09 3.82
N LYS A 78 -12.22 -14.39 4.16
CA LYS A 78 -11.54 -13.95 5.38
C LYS A 78 -10.22 -13.31 5.00
N THR A 79 -9.80 -12.29 5.75
CA THR A 79 -8.52 -11.61 5.52
C THR A 79 -7.71 -11.52 6.78
N GLN A 80 -6.38 -11.57 6.65
CA GLN A 80 -5.45 -11.36 7.74
C GLN A 80 -4.24 -10.56 7.23
N MET A 81 -3.96 -9.41 7.84
CA MET A 81 -2.68 -8.70 7.63
C MET A 81 -1.54 -9.43 8.33
N GLU A 82 -0.33 -9.24 7.82
CA GLU A 82 0.91 -9.78 8.42
C GLU A 82 0.82 -11.29 8.69
N TYR A 83 0.42 -12.05 7.66
CA TYR A 83 0.24 -13.49 7.78
C TYR A 83 1.58 -14.20 8.00
N LYS A 84 1.71 -14.88 9.13
CA LYS A 84 2.92 -15.63 9.49
C LYS A 84 2.81 -17.09 9.07
N PHE A 85 3.86 -17.60 8.43
CA PHE A 85 4.01 -19.02 8.09
C PHE A 85 5.40 -19.52 8.48
N MET A 86 5.55 -20.83 8.63
CA MET A 86 6.82 -21.45 9.00
C MET A 86 7.56 -21.96 7.77
N LEU A 87 8.83 -21.59 7.63
CA LEU A 87 9.78 -22.22 6.71
C LEU A 87 10.82 -22.98 7.54
N GLY A 88 10.62 -24.29 7.67
CA GLY A 88 11.37 -25.11 8.61
C GLY A 88 11.15 -24.62 10.05
N LYS A 89 12.22 -24.13 10.70
CA LYS A 89 12.16 -23.58 12.08
C LYS A 89 12.01 -22.06 12.15
N LYS A 90 12.00 -21.36 11.01
CA LYS A 90 11.94 -19.89 10.97
C LYS A 90 10.55 -19.43 10.57
N SER A 91 10.02 -18.44 11.28
CA SER A 91 8.80 -17.74 10.85
C SER A 91 9.14 -16.77 9.73
N GLN A 92 8.32 -16.73 8.70
CA GLN A 92 8.27 -15.68 7.69
C GLN A 92 6.89 -15.02 7.69
N THR A 93 6.80 -13.83 7.12
CA THR A 93 5.57 -13.03 7.09
C THR A 93 5.26 -12.60 5.67
N LEU A 94 4.02 -12.80 5.23
CA LEU A 94 3.44 -12.21 4.03
C LEU A 94 2.68 -10.95 4.41
N ALA A 95 2.56 -10.00 3.49
CA ALA A 95 1.84 -8.75 3.74
C ALA A 95 0.37 -8.99 4.11
N ALA A 96 -0.30 -9.93 3.44
CA ALA A 96 -1.63 -10.39 3.84
C ALA A 96 -1.95 -11.81 3.37
N LEU A 97 -3.01 -12.38 3.95
CA LEU A 97 -3.70 -13.60 3.54
C LEU A 97 -5.16 -13.28 3.24
N ILE A 98 -5.68 -13.86 2.16
CA ILE A 98 -7.10 -13.84 1.78
C ILE A 98 -7.57 -15.28 1.60
N GLU A 99 -8.55 -15.72 2.37
CA GLU A 99 -9.14 -17.06 2.24
C GLU A 99 -10.55 -16.97 1.64
N THR A 100 -10.80 -17.65 0.52
CA THR A 100 -12.12 -17.69 -0.12
C THR A 100 -12.27 -18.97 -0.94
N GLY A 101 -13.49 -19.53 -1.01
CA GLY A 101 -13.76 -20.73 -1.82
C GLY A 101 -12.87 -21.94 -1.47
N GLY A 102 -12.40 -22.03 -0.23
CA GLY A 102 -11.45 -23.07 0.22
C GLY A 102 -10.00 -22.88 -0.25
N LYS A 103 -9.69 -21.78 -0.97
CA LYS A 103 -8.34 -21.39 -1.37
C LYS A 103 -7.77 -20.28 -0.48
N LYS A 104 -6.47 -20.33 -0.28
CA LYS A 104 -5.66 -19.34 0.43
C LYS A 104 -4.80 -18.56 -0.54
N TRP A 105 -4.98 -17.24 -0.55
CA TRP A 105 -4.23 -16.31 -1.39
C TRP A 105 -3.26 -15.49 -0.54
N GLY A 106 -1.98 -15.54 -0.86
CA GLY A 106 -0.97 -14.68 -0.25
C GLY A 106 -0.82 -13.35 -1.01
N LEU A 107 -0.65 -12.25 -0.30
CA LEU A 107 -0.28 -10.96 -0.87
C LEU A 107 1.12 -10.58 -0.38
N GLU A 108 1.99 -10.16 -1.29
CA GLU A 108 3.33 -9.67 -0.95
C GLU A 108 3.75 -8.49 -1.81
N ILE A 109 4.54 -7.60 -1.21
CA ILE A 109 5.09 -6.40 -1.84
C ILE A 109 6.58 -6.36 -1.51
N PRO A 110 7.48 -6.19 -2.49
CA PRO A 110 8.91 -6.10 -2.20
C PRO A 110 9.22 -4.85 -1.39
N SER A 111 10.25 -4.94 -0.56
CA SER A 111 10.80 -3.81 0.20
C SER A 111 11.50 -2.82 -0.74
N CYS A 112 10.71 -2.02 -1.45
CA CYS A 112 11.15 -0.97 -2.35
C CYS A 112 11.00 0.41 -1.68
N LYS A 113 11.85 1.36 -2.10
CA LYS A 113 11.78 2.74 -1.60
C LYS A 113 10.60 3.52 -2.21
N ASN A 114 10.29 3.21 -3.47
CA ASN A 114 9.18 3.77 -4.25
C ASN A 114 8.81 2.78 -5.38
N PHE A 115 7.71 3.09 -6.08
CA PHE A 115 7.16 2.26 -7.16
C PHE A 115 7.56 2.72 -8.57
N ASP A 116 8.35 3.78 -8.69
CA ASP A 116 8.86 4.28 -9.99
C ASP A 116 10.18 3.63 -10.42
N ARG A 117 10.77 2.79 -9.58
CA ARG A 117 12.01 2.08 -9.87
C ARG A 117 11.84 0.60 -9.65
N SER A 118 12.38 -0.21 -10.57
CA SER A 118 12.42 -1.67 -10.46
C SER A 118 12.82 -2.12 -9.06
N ALA A 119 12.10 -3.10 -8.51
CA ALA A 119 12.41 -3.68 -7.21
C ALA A 119 13.74 -4.46 -7.21
N GLY A 120 14.30 -4.76 -8.37
CA GLY A 120 15.56 -5.49 -8.52
C GLY A 120 15.61 -6.76 -7.67
N VAL A 121 16.63 -6.86 -6.81
CA VAL A 121 16.83 -8.00 -5.92
C VAL A 121 15.68 -8.18 -4.91
N ALA A 122 15.05 -7.09 -4.45
CA ALA A 122 13.93 -7.17 -3.51
C ALA A 122 12.70 -7.83 -4.15
N GLY A 123 12.47 -7.61 -5.46
CA GLY A 123 11.41 -8.27 -6.22
C GLY A 123 11.58 -9.79 -6.21
N TYR A 124 12.81 -10.27 -6.47
CA TYR A 124 13.13 -11.70 -6.39
C TYR A 124 12.85 -12.30 -5.01
N TYR A 125 13.25 -11.63 -3.92
CA TYR A 125 13.01 -12.16 -2.58
C TYR A 125 11.54 -12.15 -2.17
N ALA A 126 10.75 -11.18 -2.64
CA ALA A 126 9.30 -11.18 -2.44
C ALA A 126 8.64 -12.36 -3.18
N ALA A 127 8.97 -12.57 -4.46
CA ALA A 127 8.50 -13.72 -5.23
C ALA A 127 8.93 -15.06 -4.58
N LYS A 128 10.18 -15.13 -4.11
CA LYS A 128 10.68 -16.32 -3.41
C LYS A 128 9.91 -16.60 -2.13
N ARG A 129 9.54 -15.59 -1.36
CA ARG A 129 8.76 -15.78 -0.12
C ARG A 129 7.37 -16.33 -0.42
N LEU A 130 6.72 -15.86 -1.48
CA LEU A 130 5.45 -16.42 -1.95
C LEU A 130 5.61 -17.87 -2.40
N LYS A 131 6.65 -18.18 -3.18
CA LYS A 131 6.97 -19.57 -3.57
C LYS A 131 7.17 -20.44 -2.33
N ASP A 132 7.99 -20.00 -1.37
CA ASP A 132 8.24 -20.73 -0.14
C ASP A 132 6.92 -20.99 0.62
N ALA A 133 6.00 -20.03 0.67
CA ALA A 133 4.69 -20.20 1.30
C ALA A 133 3.80 -21.22 0.58
N ILE A 134 3.84 -21.26 -0.76
CA ILE A 134 3.15 -22.27 -1.58
C ILE A 134 3.75 -23.66 -1.35
N ASP A 135 5.08 -23.78 -1.39
CA ASP A 135 5.80 -25.04 -1.15
C ASP A 135 5.46 -25.63 0.24
N GLN A 136 5.28 -24.76 1.25
CA GLN A 136 4.88 -25.16 2.61
C GLN A 136 3.37 -25.36 2.77
N LYS A 137 2.57 -25.25 1.70
CA LYS A 137 1.10 -25.34 1.72
C LYS A 137 0.44 -24.35 2.69
N ALA A 138 1.10 -23.21 2.95
CA ALA A 138 0.54 -22.14 3.75
C ALA A 138 -0.47 -21.31 2.95
N ILE A 139 -0.24 -21.19 1.64
CA ILE A 139 -1.14 -20.58 0.65
C ILE A 139 -1.19 -21.47 -0.61
N ASP A 140 -2.22 -21.29 -1.44
CA ASP A 140 -2.43 -22.02 -2.70
C ASP A 140 -2.07 -21.17 -3.93
N SER A 141 -2.23 -19.86 -3.84
CA SER A 141 -1.95 -18.91 -4.92
C SER A 141 -1.53 -17.56 -4.33
N ALA A 142 -0.96 -16.69 -5.14
CA ALA A 142 -0.43 -15.43 -4.63
C ALA A 142 -0.57 -14.26 -5.60
N ILE A 143 -0.62 -13.06 -5.02
CA ILE A 143 -0.51 -11.79 -5.72
C ILE A 143 0.80 -11.13 -5.28
N LEU A 144 1.62 -10.78 -6.26
CA LEU A 144 2.86 -10.06 -6.06
C LEU A 144 2.74 -8.68 -6.70
N ILE A 145 2.64 -7.63 -5.88
CA ILE A 145 2.60 -6.25 -6.38
C ILE A 145 4.02 -5.71 -6.41
N VAL A 146 4.50 -5.25 -7.57
CA VAL A 146 5.86 -4.73 -7.75
C VAL A 146 5.85 -3.37 -8.46
N PRO A 147 6.93 -2.57 -8.34
CA PRO A 147 7.17 -1.42 -9.19
C PRO A 147 7.12 -1.77 -10.68
N THR A 148 6.60 -0.86 -11.50
CA THR A 148 6.53 -1.02 -12.95
C THR A 148 7.92 -1.24 -13.55
N GLY A 149 8.03 -2.20 -14.48
CA GLY A 149 9.33 -2.57 -15.07
C GLY A 149 10.23 -3.37 -14.13
N SER A 150 9.71 -3.92 -13.03
CA SER A 150 10.45 -4.89 -12.21
C SER A 150 10.70 -6.17 -13.01
N GLY A 151 11.97 -6.57 -13.06
CA GLY A 151 12.43 -7.66 -13.91
C GLY A 151 13.83 -8.15 -13.50
N GLY A 152 14.34 -9.14 -14.23
CA GLY A 152 15.70 -9.64 -14.10
C GLY A 152 15.72 -11.16 -14.10
N ALA A 153 16.76 -11.78 -14.67
CA ALA A 153 16.78 -13.21 -14.99
C ALA A 153 16.28 -14.14 -13.87
N LYS A 154 16.70 -13.92 -12.61
CA LYS A 154 16.23 -14.73 -11.47
C LYS A 154 14.78 -14.46 -11.09
N PHE A 155 14.34 -13.22 -11.17
CA PHE A 155 12.96 -12.80 -10.91
C PHE A 155 12.01 -13.34 -11.98
N ASP A 156 12.40 -13.22 -13.25
CA ASP A 156 11.59 -13.69 -14.36
C ASP A 156 11.49 -15.22 -14.34
N MET A 157 12.60 -15.92 -14.07
CA MET A 157 12.63 -17.38 -13.97
C MET A 157 11.76 -17.90 -12.81
N ILE A 158 11.75 -17.23 -11.65
CA ILE A 158 10.89 -17.68 -10.54
C ILE A 158 9.40 -17.47 -10.87
N LEU A 159 9.02 -16.38 -11.55
CA LEU A 159 7.62 -16.19 -11.95
C LEU A 159 7.19 -17.17 -13.04
N GLN A 160 8.05 -17.45 -14.02
CA GLN A 160 7.76 -18.43 -15.08
C GLN A 160 7.55 -19.84 -14.54
N ASN A 161 8.29 -20.21 -13.49
CA ASN A 161 8.22 -21.55 -12.90
C ASN A 161 7.12 -21.69 -11.82
N ASN A 162 6.41 -20.61 -11.48
CA ASN A 162 5.39 -20.60 -10.42
C ASN A 162 4.18 -19.78 -10.91
N SER A 163 3.39 -20.38 -11.79
CA SER A 163 2.22 -19.78 -12.45
C SER A 163 1.13 -19.30 -11.48
N GLU A 164 1.15 -19.79 -10.24
CA GLU A 164 0.27 -19.46 -9.14
C GLU A 164 0.58 -18.08 -8.53
N ILE A 165 1.72 -17.47 -8.90
CA ILE A 165 2.12 -16.12 -8.49
C ILE A 165 1.73 -15.12 -9.58
N HIS A 166 0.67 -14.36 -9.32
CA HIS A 166 0.17 -13.33 -10.21
C HIS A 166 0.90 -12.01 -9.96
N LYS A 167 1.72 -11.58 -10.94
CA LYS A 167 2.42 -10.28 -10.89
C LYS A 167 1.46 -9.15 -11.22
N VAL A 168 1.43 -8.12 -10.38
CA VAL A 168 0.76 -6.83 -10.62
C VAL A 168 1.81 -5.73 -10.57
N GLU A 169 1.79 -4.84 -11.54
CA GLU A 169 2.73 -3.71 -11.60
C GLU A 169 2.01 -2.41 -11.23
N LEU A 170 2.64 -1.61 -10.36
CA LEU A 170 2.21 -0.26 -10.00
C LEU A 170 3.37 0.72 -10.15
N ASN A 171 3.07 1.98 -10.41
CA ASN A 171 4.00 3.10 -10.24
C ASN A 171 3.55 3.95 -9.03
N ASN A 172 4.27 5.02 -8.68
CA ASN A 172 3.88 5.84 -7.52
C ASN A 172 2.48 6.44 -7.67
N VAL A 173 2.16 7.00 -8.84
CA VAL A 173 0.85 7.62 -9.11
C VAL A 173 -0.28 6.62 -8.92
N LEU A 174 -0.14 5.40 -9.46
CA LEU A 174 -1.13 4.34 -9.31
C LEU A 174 -1.22 3.86 -7.86
N GLY A 175 -0.08 3.77 -7.16
CA GLY A 175 -0.03 3.39 -5.75
C GLY A 175 -0.70 4.42 -4.84
N GLU A 176 -0.42 5.71 -5.04
CA GLU A 176 -1.03 6.83 -4.31
C GLU A 176 -2.53 6.90 -4.58
N ASN A 177 -2.94 6.75 -5.83
CA ASN A 177 -4.35 6.70 -6.21
C ASN A 177 -5.08 5.52 -5.55
N LEU A 178 -4.46 4.33 -5.55
CA LEU A 178 -4.97 3.14 -4.85
C LEU A 178 -5.16 3.42 -3.35
N ILE A 179 -4.20 4.10 -2.71
CA ILE A 179 -4.26 4.45 -1.28
C ILE A 179 -5.36 5.48 -1.01
N ALA A 180 -5.42 6.56 -1.79
CA ALA A 180 -6.41 7.64 -1.67
C ALA A 180 -7.86 7.13 -1.73
N ASN A 181 -8.08 6.11 -2.56
CA ASN A 181 -9.40 5.58 -2.87
C ASN A 181 -9.75 4.29 -2.13
N ALA A 182 -8.84 3.75 -1.32
CA ALA A 182 -9.00 2.46 -0.65
C ALA A 182 -10.26 2.34 0.23
N LEU A 183 -10.81 3.47 0.72
CA LEU A 183 -12.02 3.51 1.55
C LEU A 183 -13.26 4.07 0.82
N LYS A 184 -13.09 4.70 -0.35
CA LYS A 184 -14.17 5.39 -1.08
C LYS A 184 -14.77 4.45 -2.12
N SER A 185 -13.98 4.16 -3.15
CA SER A 185 -14.35 3.34 -4.30
C SER A 185 -13.10 2.64 -4.82
N PRO A 186 -13.13 1.34 -5.13
CA PRO A 186 -11.97 0.66 -5.69
C PRO A 186 -11.50 1.37 -6.97
N THR A 187 -10.19 1.64 -7.10
CA THR A 187 -9.63 2.09 -8.37
C THR A 187 -9.65 0.95 -9.40
N LYS A 188 -9.34 1.25 -10.67
CA LYS A 188 -9.17 0.21 -11.69
C LYS A 188 -8.13 -0.82 -11.27
N GLU A 189 -7.04 -0.39 -10.66
CA GLU A 189 -5.96 -1.25 -10.14
C GLU A 189 -6.46 -2.11 -8.98
N GLY A 190 -7.16 -1.50 -8.01
CA GLY A 190 -7.77 -2.22 -6.90
C GLY A 190 -8.78 -3.28 -7.37
N TRP A 191 -9.59 -2.95 -8.38
CA TRP A 191 -10.51 -3.89 -9.03
C TRP A 191 -9.77 -5.03 -9.71
N ASN A 192 -8.73 -4.73 -10.50
CA ASN A 192 -7.95 -5.74 -11.20
C ASN A 192 -7.24 -6.69 -10.22
N ILE A 193 -6.74 -6.16 -9.10
CA ILE A 193 -6.18 -6.98 -8.01
C ILE A 193 -7.26 -7.91 -7.45
N ALA A 194 -8.46 -7.39 -7.15
CA ALA A 194 -9.56 -8.20 -6.66
C ALA A 194 -10.04 -9.26 -7.67
N LYS A 195 -10.03 -8.94 -8.98
CA LYS A 195 -10.42 -9.84 -10.08
C LYS A 195 -9.53 -11.08 -10.20
N ILE A 196 -8.29 -11.01 -9.72
CA ILE A 196 -7.39 -12.18 -9.65
C ILE A 196 -7.97 -13.24 -8.70
N ILE A 197 -8.59 -12.81 -7.60
CA ILE A 197 -9.18 -13.69 -6.58
C ILE A 197 -10.63 -14.04 -6.93
N PHE A 198 -11.42 -13.03 -7.31
CA PHE A 198 -12.84 -13.15 -7.61
C PHE A 198 -13.05 -13.01 -9.12
N THR A 199 -12.94 -14.11 -9.86
CA THR A 199 -12.91 -14.09 -11.33
C THR A 199 -14.24 -13.70 -11.99
N ASP A 200 -15.35 -13.74 -11.23
CA ASP A 200 -16.72 -13.53 -11.69
C ASP A 200 -17.32 -12.18 -11.27
N ILE A 201 -16.49 -11.21 -10.85
CA ILE A 201 -16.96 -9.87 -10.42
C ILE A 201 -17.34 -8.92 -11.56
N GLY A 202 -17.04 -9.31 -12.81
CA GLY A 202 -17.27 -8.51 -14.02
C GLY A 202 -16.13 -7.54 -14.34
N GLU A 203 -16.42 -6.60 -15.22
CA GLU A 203 -15.49 -5.53 -15.60
C GLU A 203 -15.58 -4.34 -14.65
N TYR A 204 -14.47 -3.60 -14.55
CA TYR A 204 -14.42 -2.37 -13.77
C TYR A 204 -15.35 -1.32 -14.39
N VAL A 205 -16.21 -0.73 -13.56
CA VAL A 205 -17.05 0.41 -13.91
C VAL A 205 -16.57 1.59 -13.06
N PRO A 206 -16.10 2.70 -13.68
CA PRO A 206 -15.71 3.88 -12.94
C PRO A 206 -16.88 4.41 -12.10
N PRO A 207 -16.63 4.90 -10.87
CA PRO A 207 -17.66 5.58 -10.10
C PRO A 207 -18.16 6.78 -10.90
N GLN A 208 -19.48 7.00 -10.91
CA GLN A 208 -20.05 8.21 -11.47
C GLN A 208 -19.60 9.38 -10.61
N VAL A 209 -18.89 10.34 -11.20
CA VAL A 209 -18.57 11.59 -10.52
C VAL A 209 -19.89 12.35 -10.41
N GLU A 210 -20.41 12.49 -9.20
CA GLU A 210 -21.47 13.48 -8.96
C GLU A 210 -20.83 14.84 -9.24
N GLU A 211 -21.19 15.46 -10.37
CA GLU A 211 -20.92 16.87 -10.56
C GLU A 211 -21.57 17.59 -9.37
N PRO A 212 -20.85 18.49 -8.67
CA PRO A 212 -21.48 19.27 -7.61
C PRO A 212 -22.68 19.97 -8.25
N SER A 213 -23.86 19.65 -7.75
CA SER A 213 -25.10 20.27 -8.19
C SER A 213 -24.91 21.78 -8.06
N GLU A 214 -24.86 22.48 -9.19
CA GLU A 214 -25.07 23.91 -9.27
C GLU A 214 -26.53 24.18 -8.86
N GLU A 215 -26.83 24.02 -7.57
CA GLU A 215 -28.06 24.56 -7.00
C GLU A 215 -27.86 26.07 -6.84
N LEU A 216 -28.46 26.76 -7.81
CA LEU A 216 -28.72 28.19 -7.95
C LEU A 216 -29.35 28.85 -6.72
#